data_AF-A0A1G9V8D2-F1
#
_entry.id   AF-A0A1G9V8D2-F1
#
_cell.length_a   1.000
_cell.length_b   1.000
_cell.length_c   1.000
_cell.angle_alpha   90.00
_cell.angle_beta   90.00
_cell.angle_gamma   90.00
#
_symmetry.space_group_name_H-M   'P 1'
#
loop_
_entity.id
_entity.type
_entity.pdbx_description
1 polymer ?
#
loop_
_entity_poly.entity_id
_entity_poly.type
_entity_poly.pdbx_seq_one_letter_code
_entity_poly.pdbx_strand_id
1 'polypeptide(L)'
;MTDTKKITDTASIPALIEAAEARASCKLGMAAARKRFAIILDKADAEALRIKPRLILEVEARKGTVDLSYIWEGGIAYSISDEPGEPDRQALTVAHARRSPVFAALDLLRQDLERHAERAEEVAEEAFTGVDENVTLNGSDYDWDADEAVSTYCGDDNVPVIASVMAADILRPRLAKAQAAHLAELAENA
;
A
#
# COMPACT_ATOMS: atom_id res chain seq x y z
N MET A 1 -10.24 14.24 14.89
CA MET A 1 -9.12 13.29 15.05
C MET A 1 -9.51 12.00 14.37
N THR A 2 -9.25 11.91 13.07
CA THR A 2 -9.24 10.64 12.34
C THR A 2 -7.94 9.96 12.70
N ASP A 3 -8.03 8.91 13.49
CA ASP A 3 -6.91 8.11 14.01
C ASP A 3 -6.34 7.30 12.83
N THR A 4 -5.46 7.93 12.05
CA THR A 4 -4.69 7.35 10.93
C THR A 4 -3.50 6.54 11.48
N LYS A 5 -3.82 5.56 12.31
CA LYS A 5 -2.90 4.48 12.63
C LYS A 5 -2.75 3.65 11.35
N LYS A 6 -1.51 3.48 10.92
CA LYS A 6 -1.10 2.73 9.75
C LYS A 6 -1.87 1.40 9.65
N ILE A 7 -1.95 0.87 8.42
CA ILE A 7 -2.17 -0.56 8.14
C ILE A 7 -1.28 -1.46 9.02
N THR A 8 -0.19 -0.93 9.59
CA THR A 8 0.93 -1.69 10.16
C THR A 8 1.01 -1.80 11.69
N ASP A 9 0.08 -1.28 12.51
CA ASP A 9 0.23 -1.35 13.99
C ASP A 9 -0.55 -2.48 14.70
N THR A 10 -1.47 -3.20 14.04
CA THR A 10 -2.20 -4.33 14.67
C THR A 10 -2.22 -5.64 13.89
N ALA A 11 -1.98 -5.62 12.59
CA ALA A 11 -1.94 -6.82 11.77
C ALA A 11 -1.03 -6.60 10.55
N SER A 12 -0.25 -7.60 10.16
CA SER A 12 0.53 -7.54 8.92
C SER A 12 -0.41 -7.53 7.69
N ILE A 13 0.06 -7.01 6.55
CA ILE A 13 -0.68 -7.08 5.28
C ILE A 13 -1.18 -8.52 5.01
N PRO A 14 -0.35 -9.58 5.16
CA PRO A 14 -0.82 -10.96 5.06
C PRO A 14 -2.00 -11.31 5.98
N ALA A 15 -1.99 -10.89 7.25
CA ALA A 15 -3.05 -11.18 8.20
C ALA A 15 -4.36 -10.46 7.85
N LEU A 16 -4.27 -9.22 7.34
CA LEU A 16 -5.43 -8.47 6.84
C LEU A 16 -6.03 -9.14 5.60
N ILE A 17 -5.17 -9.62 4.69
CA ILE A 17 -5.59 -10.32 3.48
C ILE A 17 -6.26 -11.65 3.82
N GLU A 18 -5.73 -12.43 4.75
CA GLU A 18 -6.33 -13.69 5.20
C GLU A 18 -7.73 -13.47 5.81
N ALA A 19 -7.87 -12.44 6.65
CA ALA A 19 -9.16 -12.06 7.23
C ALA A 19 -10.17 -11.60 6.16
N ALA A 20 -9.71 -10.85 5.15
CA ALA A 20 -10.51 -10.41 4.03
C ALA A 20 -10.93 -11.58 3.13
N GLU A 21 -10.03 -12.55 2.88
CA GLU A 21 -10.31 -13.73 2.06
C GLU A 21 -11.46 -14.56 2.62
N ALA A 22 -11.47 -14.77 3.94
CA ALA A 22 -12.51 -15.53 4.62
C ALA A 22 -13.91 -14.91 4.48
N ARG A 23 -14.00 -13.60 4.18
CA ARG A 23 -15.26 -12.83 4.16
C ARG A 23 -15.63 -12.25 2.80
N ALA A 24 -14.69 -12.19 1.87
CA ALA A 24 -14.90 -11.62 0.55
C ALA A 24 -15.90 -12.44 -0.27
N SER A 25 -16.65 -11.76 -1.14
CA SER A 25 -17.62 -12.39 -2.04
C SER A 25 -17.37 -12.01 -3.49
N CYS A 26 -17.80 -12.86 -4.43
CA CYS A 26 -17.66 -12.61 -5.87
C CYS A 26 -19.04 -12.50 -6.54
N LYS A 27 -19.35 -11.34 -7.16
CA LYS A 27 -20.69 -11.05 -7.71
C LYS A 27 -20.87 -11.32 -9.20
N LEU A 28 -19.81 -11.25 -10.01
CA LEU A 28 -19.93 -11.34 -11.47
C LEU A 28 -19.57 -12.72 -12.07
N GLY A 29 -19.53 -13.78 -11.25
CA GLY A 29 -20.10 -15.10 -11.58
C GLY A 29 -19.16 -16.30 -11.78
N MET A 30 -19.78 -17.50 -11.81
CA MET A 30 -19.26 -18.72 -12.44
C MET A 30 -20.04 -18.98 -13.75
N ALA A 31 -19.44 -18.60 -14.88
CA ALA A 31 -19.60 -19.34 -16.13
C ALA A 31 -18.21 -19.45 -16.73
N ALA A 32 -17.84 -20.61 -17.28
CA ALA A 32 -16.48 -20.95 -17.71
C ALA A 32 -15.83 -19.96 -18.72
N ALA A 33 -16.61 -19.02 -19.26
CA ALA A 33 -16.20 -18.00 -20.21
C ALA A 33 -16.09 -16.56 -19.65
N ARG A 34 -16.42 -16.31 -18.37
CA ARG A 34 -16.36 -14.94 -17.81
C ARG A 34 -14.89 -14.55 -17.57
N LYS A 35 -14.54 -13.37 -18.08
CA LYS A 35 -13.19 -12.78 -18.00
C LYS A 35 -13.07 -11.73 -16.90
N ARG A 36 -14.16 -11.34 -16.25
CA ARG A 36 -14.18 -10.22 -15.29
C ARG A 36 -14.95 -10.62 -14.04
N PHE A 37 -14.29 -10.47 -12.90
CA PHE A 37 -14.80 -10.83 -11.58
C PHE A 37 -14.81 -9.58 -10.70
N ALA A 38 -15.93 -9.33 -10.03
CA ALA A 38 -16.03 -8.27 -9.03
C ALA A 38 -15.96 -8.90 -7.65
N ILE A 39 -14.87 -8.62 -6.95
CA ILE A 39 -14.62 -9.10 -5.60
C ILE A 39 -15.02 -7.98 -4.65
N ILE A 40 -15.92 -8.30 -3.73
CA ILE A 40 -16.48 -7.36 -2.76
C ILE A 40 -15.94 -7.74 -1.39
N LEU A 41 -15.21 -6.81 -0.79
CA LEU A 41 -14.69 -6.92 0.56
C LEU A 41 -15.74 -6.42 1.55
N ASP A 42 -15.67 -6.93 2.78
CA ASP A 42 -16.37 -6.30 3.89
C ASP A 42 -15.85 -4.87 4.09
N LYS A 43 -16.71 -4.00 4.62
CA LYS A 43 -16.35 -2.59 4.82
C LYS A 43 -15.14 -2.46 5.76
N ALA A 44 -15.11 -3.24 6.84
CA ALA A 44 -14.02 -3.17 7.81
C ALA A 44 -12.68 -3.66 7.20
N ASP A 45 -12.71 -4.69 6.35
CA ASP A 45 -11.51 -5.17 5.65
C ASP A 45 -10.98 -4.13 4.66
N ALA A 46 -11.88 -3.52 3.88
CA ALA A 46 -11.52 -2.50 2.91
C ALA A 46 -10.94 -1.25 3.59
N GLU A 47 -11.51 -0.84 4.72
CA GLU A 47 -10.99 0.26 5.54
C GLU A 47 -9.63 -0.09 6.13
N ALA A 48 -9.45 -1.30 6.66
CA ALA A 48 -8.17 -1.76 7.19
C ALA A 48 -7.08 -1.84 6.11
N LEU A 49 -7.44 -2.17 4.88
CA LEU A 49 -6.54 -2.18 3.70
C LEU A 49 -6.45 -0.82 3.00
N ARG A 50 -7.18 0.20 3.47
CA ARG A 50 -7.25 1.56 2.89
C ARG A 50 -7.59 1.59 1.40
N ILE A 51 -8.52 0.75 0.99
CA ILE A 51 -9.01 0.67 -0.38
C ILE A 51 -10.53 0.79 -0.41
N LYS A 52 -11.09 1.02 -1.60
CA LYS A 52 -12.53 0.88 -1.80
C LYS A 52 -12.92 -0.60 -1.74
N PRO A 53 -14.12 -0.95 -1.21
CA PRO A 53 -14.53 -2.35 -1.02
C PRO A 53 -14.69 -3.20 -2.28
N ARG A 54 -14.46 -2.63 -3.47
CA ARG A 54 -14.67 -3.30 -4.74
C ARG A 54 -13.35 -3.41 -5.49
N LEU A 55 -12.93 -4.65 -5.70
CA LEU A 55 -11.84 -5.01 -6.59
C LEU A 55 -12.40 -5.56 -7.89
N ILE A 56 -11.68 -5.32 -8.99
CA ILE A 56 -12.00 -5.87 -10.30
C ILE A 56 -10.83 -6.75 -10.73
N LEU A 57 -11.06 -8.05 -10.84
CA LEU A 57 -10.10 -8.99 -11.43
C LEU A 57 -10.50 -9.28 -12.87
N GLU A 58 -9.60 -9.00 -13.81
CA GLU A 58 -9.73 -9.34 -15.22
C GLU A 58 -8.77 -10.49 -15.56
N VAL A 59 -9.28 -11.53 -16.22
CA VAL A 59 -8.54 -12.74 -16.56
C VAL A 59 -8.57 -12.92 -18.07
N GLU A 60 -7.49 -12.53 -18.73
CA GLU A 60 -7.35 -12.58 -20.18
C GLU A 60 -6.62 -13.84 -20.65
N ALA A 61 -7.34 -14.97 -20.66
CA ALA A 61 -6.78 -16.27 -21.04
C ALA A 61 -6.09 -16.34 -22.42
N ARG A 62 -6.40 -15.44 -23.36
CA ARG A 62 -5.72 -15.39 -24.68
C ARG A 62 -4.39 -14.66 -24.64
N LYS A 63 -4.23 -13.73 -23.69
CA LYS A 63 -2.99 -12.99 -23.47
C LYS A 63 -2.14 -13.62 -22.35
N GLY A 64 -2.72 -14.52 -21.57
CA GLY A 64 -2.02 -15.16 -20.46
C GLY A 64 -1.92 -14.28 -19.22
N THR A 65 -2.68 -13.19 -19.15
CA THR A 65 -2.59 -12.18 -18.09
C THR A 65 -3.73 -12.27 -17.09
N VAL A 66 -3.42 -11.87 -15.86
CA VAL A 66 -4.39 -11.63 -14.79
C VAL A 66 -4.17 -10.22 -14.26
N ASP A 67 -5.17 -9.37 -14.43
CA ASP A 67 -5.09 -7.96 -14.08
C ASP A 67 -6.01 -7.66 -12.90
N LEU A 68 -5.50 -6.98 -11.88
CA LEU A 68 -6.28 -6.50 -10.76
C LEU A 68 -6.39 -4.98 -10.82
N SER A 69 -7.61 -4.46 -10.83
CA SER A 69 -7.87 -3.04 -10.63
C SER A 69 -8.54 -2.77 -9.29
N TYR A 70 -8.08 -1.74 -8.58
CA TYR A 70 -8.64 -1.28 -7.32
C TYR A 70 -8.52 0.23 -7.17
N ILE A 71 -9.20 0.78 -6.17
CA ILE A 71 -9.14 2.21 -5.86
C ILE A 71 -8.59 2.36 -4.45
N TRP A 72 -7.48 3.07 -4.32
CA TRP A 72 -6.89 3.43 -3.04
C TRP A 72 -7.71 4.52 -2.34
N GLU A 73 -7.59 4.62 -1.03
CA GLU A 73 -8.11 5.73 -0.25
C GLU A 73 -7.63 7.07 -0.85
N GLY A 74 -8.55 8.01 -1.08
CA GLY A 74 -8.25 9.24 -1.84
C GLY A 74 -8.71 9.21 -3.31
N GLY A 75 -9.17 8.05 -3.82
CA GLY A 75 -9.86 7.95 -5.11
C GLY A 75 -8.95 7.66 -6.32
N ILE A 76 -7.68 7.37 -6.08
CA ILE A 76 -6.71 7.01 -7.12
C ILE A 76 -6.91 5.55 -7.51
N ALA A 77 -7.03 5.29 -8.81
CA ALA A 77 -7.19 3.93 -9.34
C ALA A 77 -5.83 3.32 -9.69
N TYR A 78 -5.67 2.04 -9.35
CA TYR A 78 -4.47 1.25 -9.61
C TYR A 78 -4.83 0.03 -10.43
N SER A 79 -3.87 -0.42 -11.25
CA SER A 79 -3.98 -1.65 -12.02
C SER A 79 -2.65 -2.40 -11.96
N ILE A 80 -2.71 -3.65 -11.55
CA ILE A 80 -1.56 -4.56 -11.45
C ILE A 80 -1.79 -5.67 -12.46
N SER A 81 -0.74 -6.10 -13.14
CA SER A 81 -0.78 -7.24 -14.05
C SER A 81 0.18 -8.32 -13.57
N ASP A 82 -0.28 -9.57 -13.58
CA ASP A 82 0.58 -10.75 -13.50
C ASP A 82 0.69 -11.37 -14.89
N GLU A 83 1.91 -11.29 -15.46
CA GLU A 83 2.27 -11.80 -16.77
C GLU A 83 3.54 -12.67 -16.67
N PRO A 84 3.40 -13.98 -16.36
CA PRO A 84 4.53 -14.89 -16.32
C PRO A 84 5.25 -14.95 -17.68
N GLY A 85 6.59 -15.02 -17.69
CA GLY A 85 7.36 -15.08 -18.95
C GLY A 85 7.24 -16.39 -19.74
N GLU A 86 6.70 -17.45 -19.14
CA GLU A 86 6.58 -18.79 -19.74
C GLU A 86 5.10 -19.14 -20.04
N PRO A 87 4.76 -19.62 -21.26
CA PRO A 87 3.38 -19.92 -21.65
C PRO A 87 2.64 -20.91 -20.74
N ASP A 88 3.32 -21.94 -20.25
CA ASP A 88 2.72 -22.94 -19.35
C ASP A 88 2.36 -22.33 -17.98
N ARG A 89 3.20 -21.41 -17.49
CA ARG A 89 2.91 -20.66 -16.24
C ARG A 89 1.75 -19.69 -16.43
N GLN A 90 1.70 -18.98 -17.56
CA GLN A 90 0.56 -18.13 -17.90
C GLN A 90 -0.76 -18.92 -17.90
N ALA A 91 -0.76 -20.11 -18.53
CA ALA A 91 -1.95 -20.96 -18.57
C ALA A 91 -2.37 -21.44 -17.16
N LEU A 92 -1.41 -21.80 -16.31
CA LEU A 92 -1.66 -22.18 -14.91
C LEU A 92 -2.21 -21.01 -14.09
N THR A 93 -1.63 -19.82 -14.17
CA THR A 93 -2.08 -18.60 -13.48
C THR A 93 -3.53 -18.27 -13.87
N VAL A 94 -3.82 -18.27 -15.17
CA VAL A 94 -5.18 -18.03 -15.70
C VAL A 94 -6.16 -19.09 -15.20
N ALA A 95 -5.77 -20.37 -15.23
CA ALA A 95 -6.63 -21.47 -14.79
C ALA A 95 -6.92 -21.37 -13.28
N HIS A 96 -5.92 -21.00 -12.49
CA HIS A 96 -6.04 -20.79 -11.05
C HIS A 96 -6.96 -19.60 -10.73
N ALA A 97 -6.73 -18.45 -11.36
CA ALA A 97 -7.55 -17.24 -11.15
C ALA A 97 -9.02 -17.46 -11.50
N ARG A 98 -9.32 -18.31 -12.49
CA ARG A 98 -10.72 -18.69 -12.84
C ARG A 98 -11.38 -19.59 -11.80
N ARG A 99 -10.62 -20.47 -11.17
CA ARG A 99 -11.12 -21.40 -10.15
C ARG A 99 -11.32 -20.69 -8.81
N SER A 100 -10.42 -19.77 -8.48
CA SER A 100 -10.36 -19.08 -7.21
C SER A 100 -10.15 -17.57 -7.40
N PRO A 101 -11.14 -16.83 -7.94
CA PRO A 101 -10.98 -15.41 -8.27
C PRO A 101 -10.83 -14.51 -7.05
N VAL A 102 -11.39 -14.88 -5.89
CA VAL A 102 -11.21 -14.13 -4.64
C VAL A 102 -9.76 -14.21 -4.19
N PHE A 103 -9.24 -15.43 -4.06
CA PHE A 103 -7.84 -15.66 -3.70
C PHE A 103 -6.89 -14.97 -4.66
N ALA A 104 -7.08 -15.13 -5.98
CA ALA A 104 -6.20 -14.51 -6.97
C ALA A 104 -6.19 -12.98 -6.90
N ALA A 105 -7.36 -12.34 -6.70
CA ALA A 105 -7.43 -10.89 -6.53
C ALA A 105 -6.73 -10.43 -5.24
N LEU A 106 -6.91 -11.15 -4.14
CA LEU A 106 -6.33 -10.79 -2.86
C LEU A 106 -4.82 -11.05 -2.79
N ASP A 107 -4.32 -12.09 -3.46
CA ASP A 107 -2.88 -12.34 -3.55
C ASP A 107 -2.16 -11.27 -4.40
N LEU A 108 -2.76 -10.85 -5.53
CA LEU A 108 -2.23 -9.73 -6.31
C LEU A 108 -2.23 -8.42 -5.51
N LEU A 109 -3.31 -8.16 -4.76
CA LEU A 109 -3.37 -7.00 -3.87
C LEU A 109 -2.28 -7.06 -2.80
N ARG A 110 -2.08 -8.22 -2.17
CA ARG A 110 -1.04 -8.44 -1.16
C ARG A 110 0.34 -8.09 -1.72
N GLN A 111 0.71 -8.66 -2.86
CA GLN A 111 2.02 -8.44 -3.48
C GLN A 111 2.28 -6.96 -3.79
N ASP A 112 1.26 -6.25 -4.27
CA ASP A 112 1.37 -4.82 -4.60
C ASP A 112 1.49 -3.95 -3.34
N LEU A 113 0.67 -4.21 -2.32
CA LEU A 113 0.75 -3.50 -1.05
C LEU A 113 2.07 -3.76 -0.32
N GLU A 114 2.59 -4.99 -0.35
CA GLU A 114 3.91 -5.32 0.21
C GLU A 114 5.02 -4.56 -0.50
N ARG A 115 5.02 -4.54 -1.84
CA ARG A 115 6.00 -3.78 -2.63
C ARG A 115 5.96 -2.27 -2.30
N HIS A 116 4.77 -1.71 -2.15
CA HIS A 116 4.63 -0.31 -1.78
C HIS A 116 5.05 -0.04 -0.33
N ALA A 117 4.81 -0.97 0.59
CA ALA A 117 5.25 -0.86 1.97
C ALA A 117 6.79 -0.90 2.09
N GLU A 118 7.46 -1.79 1.34
CA GLU A 118 8.93 -1.82 1.25
C GLU A 118 9.47 -0.50 0.73
N ARG A 119 8.92 0.02 -0.37
CA ARG A 119 9.32 1.32 -0.92
C ARG A 119 9.05 2.47 0.05
N ALA A 120 7.96 2.40 0.81
CA ALA A 120 7.59 3.42 1.78
C ALA A 120 8.57 3.53 2.95
N GLU A 121 9.11 2.40 3.44
CA GLU A 121 10.16 2.40 4.47
C GLU A 121 11.44 3.09 3.97
N GLU A 122 11.87 2.79 2.74
CA GLU A 122 13.03 3.45 2.11
C GLU A 122 12.82 4.97 2.01
N VAL A 123 11.66 5.39 1.52
CA VAL A 123 11.31 6.82 1.36
C VAL A 123 11.22 7.52 2.71
N ALA A 124 10.64 6.87 3.72
CA ALA A 124 10.55 7.46 5.06
C ALA A 124 11.93 7.62 5.71
N GLU A 125 12.85 6.68 5.47
CA GLU A 125 14.24 6.76 5.96
C GLU A 125 15.02 7.89 5.28
N GLU A 126 14.90 7.99 3.95
CA GLU A 126 15.52 9.05 3.15
C GLU A 126 15.02 10.43 3.59
N ALA A 127 13.69 10.59 3.74
CA ALA A 127 13.08 11.84 4.21
C ALA A 127 13.51 12.19 5.64
N PHE A 128 13.55 11.21 6.56
CA PHE A 128 14.00 11.45 7.92
C PHE A 128 15.48 11.90 7.96
N THR A 129 16.34 11.25 7.17
CA THR A 129 17.76 11.62 7.05
C THR A 129 17.92 13.04 6.54
N GLY A 130 17.15 13.43 5.52
CA GLY A 130 17.18 14.81 5.00
C GLY A 130 16.76 15.86 6.02
N VAL A 131 15.74 15.56 6.84
CA VAL A 131 15.33 16.42 7.96
C VAL A 131 16.45 16.50 9.01
N ASP A 132 17.02 15.36 9.40
CA ASP A 132 18.09 15.29 10.41
C ASP A 132 19.34 16.08 10.00
N GLU A 133 19.74 15.99 8.73
CA GLU A 133 20.82 16.79 8.16
C GLU A 133 20.49 18.28 8.18
N ASN A 134 19.25 18.66 7.87
CA ASN A 134 18.83 20.06 7.89
C ASN A 134 18.83 20.64 9.31
N VAL A 135 18.32 19.89 10.30
CA VAL A 135 18.40 20.23 11.72
C VAL A 135 19.86 20.45 12.13
N THR A 136 20.74 19.51 11.78
CA THR A 136 22.15 19.54 12.17
C THR A 136 22.92 20.70 11.53
N LEU A 137 22.68 20.96 10.24
CA LEU A 137 23.44 21.95 9.47
C LEU A 137 22.91 23.38 9.64
N ASN A 138 21.59 23.53 9.75
CA ASN A 138 20.93 24.85 9.73
C ASN A 138 20.31 25.25 11.07
N GLY A 139 20.32 24.36 12.07
CA GLY A 139 19.70 24.62 13.37
C GLY A 139 18.16 24.69 13.30
N SER A 140 17.57 24.03 12.31
CA SER A 140 16.11 23.79 12.27
C SER A 140 15.69 22.87 13.41
N ASP A 141 14.40 22.77 13.69
CA ASP A 141 13.83 21.71 14.55
C ASP A 141 13.18 20.59 13.70
N TYR A 142 12.67 19.56 14.38
CA TYR A 142 12.03 18.38 13.78
C TYR A 142 10.50 18.54 13.67
N ASP A 143 9.95 19.75 13.69
CA ASP A 143 8.50 20.00 13.63
C ASP A 143 7.88 19.89 12.22
N TRP A 144 8.65 19.34 11.28
CA TRP A 144 8.30 19.16 9.88
C TRP A 144 6.97 18.42 9.67
N ASP A 145 6.18 18.91 8.72
CA ASP A 145 5.07 18.13 8.17
C ASP A 145 5.65 16.93 7.39
N ALA A 146 5.17 15.72 7.68
CA ALA A 146 5.74 14.50 7.10
C ALA A 146 5.48 14.38 5.59
N ASP A 147 4.34 14.88 5.11
CA ASP A 147 4.02 14.88 3.69
C ASP A 147 4.92 15.90 2.96
N GLU A 148 5.17 17.06 3.56
CA GLU A 148 6.15 18.05 3.07
C GLU A 148 7.58 17.51 3.08
N ALA A 149 8.00 16.81 4.14
CA ALA A 149 9.34 16.23 4.23
C ALA A 149 9.57 15.16 3.15
N VAL A 150 8.60 14.26 2.93
CA VAL A 150 8.68 13.25 1.85
C VAL A 150 8.79 13.93 0.48
N SER A 151 7.95 14.93 0.21
CA SER A 151 8.00 15.67 -1.07
C SER A 151 9.35 16.39 -1.25
N THR A 152 9.84 17.04 -0.21
CA THR A 152 11.07 17.85 -0.23
C THR A 152 12.31 16.99 -0.47
N TYR A 153 12.43 15.85 0.22
CA TYR A 153 13.68 15.08 0.27
C TYR A 153 13.70 13.88 -0.68
N CYS A 154 12.55 13.36 -1.12
CA CYS A 154 12.49 12.18 -1.98
C CYS A 154 11.97 12.48 -3.39
N GLY A 155 11.43 13.68 -3.62
CA GLY A 155 10.94 14.15 -4.91
C GLY A 155 9.64 13.47 -5.39
N ASP A 156 8.71 14.27 -5.90
CA ASP A 156 7.38 13.78 -6.31
C ASP A 156 7.40 12.88 -7.56
N ASP A 157 8.41 12.98 -8.42
CA ASP A 157 8.36 12.39 -9.77
C ASP A 157 8.65 10.89 -9.83
N ASN A 158 9.25 10.29 -8.79
CA ASN A 158 9.71 8.89 -8.81
C ASN A 158 9.06 7.98 -7.75
N VAL A 159 8.27 8.53 -6.83
CA VAL A 159 7.64 7.74 -5.76
C VAL A 159 6.15 7.55 -6.05
N PRO A 160 5.66 6.30 -6.18
CA PRO A 160 4.22 6.05 -6.33
C PRO A 160 3.44 6.65 -5.16
N VAL A 161 2.31 7.29 -5.44
CA VAL A 161 1.50 7.99 -4.41
C VAL A 161 1.18 7.11 -3.20
N ILE A 162 0.87 5.82 -3.38
CA ILE A 162 0.64 4.89 -2.25
C ILE A 162 1.88 4.82 -1.36
N ALA A 163 3.07 4.67 -1.94
CA ALA A 163 4.32 4.60 -1.20
C ALA A 163 4.61 5.92 -0.47
N SER A 164 4.35 7.07 -1.09
CA SER A 164 4.51 8.38 -0.44
C SER A 164 3.58 8.55 0.77
N VAL A 165 2.29 8.19 0.62
CA VAL A 165 1.31 8.27 1.72
C VAL A 165 1.69 7.33 2.86
N MET A 166 2.09 6.08 2.54
CA MET A 166 2.59 5.14 3.54
C MET A 166 3.87 5.65 4.22
N ALA A 167 4.78 6.27 3.47
CA ALA A 167 6.03 6.82 4.00
C ALA A 167 5.76 7.97 4.97
N ALA A 168 4.86 8.88 4.63
CA ALA A 168 4.43 9.96 5.53
C ALA A 168 3.82 9.40 6.82
N ASP A 169 2.99 8.37 6.73
CA ASP A 169 2.47 7.69 7.92
C ASP A 169 3.61 7.08 8.75
N ILE A 170 4.66 6.53 8.11
CA ILE A 170 5.87 6.01 8.78
C ILE A 170 6.66 7.09 9.49
N LEU A 171 6.82 8.22 8.82
CA LEU A 171 7.68 9.32 9.23
C LEU A 171 7.10 10.14 10.39
N ARG A 172 5.79 10.42 10.42
CA ARG A 172 5.13 11.21 11.49
C ARG A 172 5.54 10.81 12.92
N PRO A 173 5.43 9.53 13.34
CA PRO A 173 5.83 9.14 14.70
C PRO A 173 7.35 9.25 14.93
N ARG A 174 8.19 9.13 13.88
CA ARG A 174 9.64 9.29 13.98
C ARG A 174 10.00 10.76 14.24
N LEU A 175 9.43 11.68 13.47
CA LEU A 175 9.59 13.14 13.65
C LEU A 175 9.10 13.59 15.02
N ALA A 176 7.91 13.14 15.44
CA ALA A 176 7.38 13.49 16.77
C ALA A 176 8.30 13.04 17.91
N LYS A 177 8.91 11.85 17.80
CA LYS A 177 9.88 11.35 18.78
C LYS A 177 11.17 12.17 18.76
N ALA A 178 11.70 12.50 17.58
CA ALA A 178 12.89 13.32 17.43
C ALA A 178 12.68 14.74 18.00
N GLN A 179 11.53 15.37 17.71
CA GLN A 179 11.17 16.67 18.25
C GLN A 179 11.09 16.65 19.79
N ALA A 180 10.48 15.62 20.37
CA ALA A 180 10.41 15.48 21.83
C ALA A 180 11.81 15.35 22.47
N ALA A 181 12.73 14.62 21.82
CA ALA A 181 14.11 14.50 22.28
C ALA A 181 14.87 15.82 22.17
N HIS A 182 14.75 16.50 21.02
CA HIS A 182 15.40 17.78 20.76
C HIS A 182 14.98 18.86 21.77
N LEU A 183 13.67 18.95 22.06
CA LEU A 183 13.14 19.88 23.07
C LEU A 183 13.64 19.57 24.49
N ALA A 184 13.84 18.29 24.82
CA ALA A 184 14.39 17.90 26.12
C ALA A 184 15.86 18.34 26.26
N GLU A 185 16.67 18.16 25.22
CA GLU A 185 18.07 18.62 25.20
C GLU A 185 18.17 20.14 25.33
N LEU A 186 17.29 20.90 24.66
CA LEU A 186 17.26 22.36 24.79
C LEU A 186 16.88 22.81 26.22
N ALA A 187 15.96 22.10 26.87
CA ALA A 187 15.56 22.40 28.24
C ALA A 187 16.66 22.08 29.28
N GLU A 188 17.50 21.08 29.04
CA GLU A 188 18.64 20.74 29.90
C GLU A 188 19.81 21.74 29.78
N ASN A 189 19.91 22.43 28.64
CA ASN A 189 20.99 23.38 28.34
C ASN A 189 20.62 24.86 28.58
N ALA A 190 19.40 25.15 29.05
CA ALA A 190 18.87 26.49 29.34
C ALA A 190 19.03 26.90 30.81
#